data_AF-A0A4R6FPG7-F1
#
_entry.id   AF-A0A4R6FPG7-F1
#
_cell.length_a   1.000
_cell.length_b   1.000
_cell.length_c   1.000
_cell.angle_alpha   90.00
_cell.angle_beta   90.00
_cell.angle_gamma   90.00
#
_symmetry.space_group_name_H-M   'P 1'
#
loop_
_entity.id
_entity.type
_entity.pdbx_description
1 polymer ?
#
loop_
_entity_poly.entity_id
_entity_poly.type
_entity_poly.pdbx_seq_one_letter_code
_entity_poly.pdbx_strand_id
1 'polypeptide(L)'
;MFKTAVGKKELSAIIESMSDLDVARFLYCQEMAGAYLAVGKFESMLISAMHMCDRVKLQKALGPDQGAWERSVAKRALLEGSTLGSLIKILERLEIDDADTAYLKWIKEKRDYFVHRLFHEGAWPGELDELGCRLMRRRLVALQLWLERGERNIWLIFERAGFVELNRLSDGSFLAMNMAIYDAVQGDVARTKGDVG
;
A
#
# COMPACT_ATOMS: atom_id res chain seq x y z
N MET A 1 -19.03 -21.46 17.75
CA MET A 1 -17.60 -21.84 17.76
C MET A 1 -17.29 -22.45 16.40
N PHE A 2 -16.67 -21.70 15.48
CA PHE A 2 -16.29 -22.24 14.18
C PHE A 2 -15.16 -23.26 14.40
N LYS A 3 -15.40 -24.54 14.09
CA LYS A 3 -14.35 -25.57 14.07
C LYS A 3 -13.48 -25.31 12.84
N THR A 4 -12.36 -24.62 13.02
CA THR A 4 -11.53 -24.08 11.93
C THR A 4 -10.32 -24.93 11.56
N ALA A 5 -10.07 -26.04 12.26
CA ALA A 5 -8.91 -26.88 11.97
C ALA A 5 -9.29 -28.00 10.99
N VAL A 6 -9.34 -27.70 9.70
CA VAL A 6 -9.31 -28.73 8.66
C VAL A 6 -7.89 -29.30 8.63
N GLY A 7 -7.73 -30.57 8.96
CA GLY A 7 -6.42 -31.22 8.94
C GLY A 7 -5.93 -31.44 7.50
N LYS A 8 -4.62 -31.61 7.30
CA LYS A 8 -4.04 -31.90 5.97
C LYS A 8 -4.76 -33.05 5.24
N LYS A 9 -5.10 -34.12 5.95
CA LYS A 9 -5.80 -35.30 5.38
C LYS A 9 -7.21 -34.97 4.90
N GLU A 10 -7.97 -34.21 5.69
CA GLU A 10 -9.31 -33.77 5.32
C GLU A 10 -9.26 -32.80 4.14
N LEU A 11 -8.29 -31.87 4.13
CA LEU A 11 -8.10 -30.95 3.02
C LEU A 11 -7.76 -31.69 1.72
N SER A 12 -6.85 -32.67 1.77
CA SER A 12 -6.53 -33.50 0.60
C SER A 12 -7.75 -34.26 0.09
N ALA A 13 -8.54 -34.87 0.96
CA ALA A 13 -9.75 -35.59 0.56
C ALA A 13 -10.81 -34.67 -0.07
N ILE A 14 -10.96 -33.44 0.46
CA ILE A 14 -11.85 -32.43 -0.12
C ILE A 14 -11.36 -32.08 -1.53
N ILE A 15 -10.08 -31.76 -1.70
CA ILE A 15 -9.52 -31.39 -3.01
C ILE A 15 -9.65 -32.54 -4.01
N GLU A 16 -9.37 -33.78 -3.60
CA GLU A 16 -9.50 -34.97 -4.46
C GLU A 16 -10.94 -35.24 -4.89
N SER A 17 -11.93 -34.78 -4.11
CA SER A 17 -13.36 -34.91 -4.45
C SER A 17 -13.89 -33.81 -5.37
N MET A 18 -13.12 -32.73 -5.58
CA MET A 18 -13.53 -31.60 -6.41
C MET A 18 -13.28 -31.88 -7.89
N SER A 19 -14.14 -31.33 -8.77
CA SER A 19 -13.85 -31.31 -10.20
C SER A 19 -12.67 -30.37 -10.50
N ASP A 20 -11.99 -30.56 -11.63
CA ASP A 20 -10.91 -29.67 -12.07
C ASP A 20 -11.37 -28.20 -12.16
N LEU A 21 -12.61 -27.98 -12.58
CA LEU A 21 -13.22 -26.66 -12.61
C LEU A 21 -13.40 -26.07 -11.21
N ASP A 22 -13.85 -26.86 -10.25
CA ASP A 22 -14.02 -26.41 -8.86
C ASP A 22 -12.68 -26.09 -8.21
N VAL A 23 -11.65 -26.90 -8.46
CA VAL A 23 -10.27 -26.61 -8.02
C VAL A 23 -9.76 -25.32 -8.67
N ALA A 24 -9.97 -25.14 -9.98
CA ALA A 24 -9.55 -23.94 -10.68
C ALA A 24 -10.24 -22.68 -10.12
N ARG A 25 -11.55 -22.75 -9.85
CA ARG A 25 -12.32 -21.68 -9.21
C ARG A 25 -11.87 -21.40 -7.79
N PHE A 26 -11.62 -22.44 -6.99
CA PHE A 26 -11.12 -22.31 -5.63
C PHE A 26 -9.79 -21.55 -5.59
N LEU A 27 -8.82 -21.97 -6.41
CA LEU A 27 -7.52 -21.32 -6.51
C LEU A 27 -7.64 -19.89 -7.05
N TYR A 28 -8.56 -19.65 -7.99
CA TYR A 28 -8.85 -18.31 -8.47
C TYR A 28 -9.37 -17.39 -7.35
N CYS A 29 -10.36 -17.84 -6.58
CA CYS A 29 -10.88 -17.12 -5.42
C CYS A 29 -9.80 -16.84 -4.36
N GLN A 30 -8.90 -17.78 -4.13
CA GLN A 30 -7.77 -17.58 -3.22
C GLN A 30 -6.86 -16.43 -3.69
N GLU A 31 -6.50 -16.38 -4.97
CA GLU A 31 -5.69 -15.27 -5.50
C GLU A 31 -6.45 -13.95 -5.53
N MET A 32 -7.78 -13.97 -5.66
CA MET A 32 -8.59 -12.75 -5.55
C MET A 32 -8.49 -12.18 -4.13
N ALA A 33 -8.61 -13.03 -3.11
CA ALA A 33 -8.41 -12.62 -1.72
C ALA A 33 -6.99 -12.08 -1.50
N GLY A 34 -5.97 -12.73 -2.07
CA GLY A 34 -4.59 -12.24 -2.06
C GLY A 34 -4.44 -10.85 -2.68
N ALA A 35 -5.03 -10.61 -3.85
CA ALA A 35 -5.03 -9.31 -4.50
C ALA A 35 -5.75 -8.23 -3.67
N TYR A 36 -6.88 -8.54 -3.03
CA TYR A 36 -7.55 -7.62 -2.11
C TYR A 36 -6.65 -7.23 -0.93
N LEU A 37 -5.98 -8.21 -0.31
CA LEU A 37 -5.05 -7.95 0.79
C LEU A 37 -3.85 -7.11 0.33
N ALA A 38 -3.30 -7.38 -0.85
CA ALA A 38 -2.18 -6.63 -1.41
C ALA A 38 -2.56 -5.16 -1.69
N VAL A 39 -3.77 -4.90 -2.19
CA VAL A 39 -4.29 -3.54 -2.36
C VAL A 39 -4.36 -2.83 -1.01
N GLY A 40 -4.97 -3.46 0.00
CA GLY A 40 -5.13 -2.86 1.32
C GLY A 40 -3.77 -2.57 1.99
N LYS A 41 -2.80 -3.47 1.88
CA LYS A 41 -1.43 -3.25 2.39
C LYS A 41 -0.74 -2.08 1.70
N PHE A 42 -0.80 -2.02 0.37
CA PHE A 42 -0.21 -0.92 -0.39
C PHE A 42 -0.81 0.44 0.00
N GLU A 43 -2.14 0.54 0.05
CA GLU A 43 -2.83 1.78 0.44
C GLU A 43 -2.50 2.19 1.88
N SER A 44 -2.52 1.22 2.80
CA SER A 44 -2.12 1.43 4.19
C SER A 44 -0.68 1.91 4.33
N MET A 45 0.24 1.36 3.53
CA MET A 45 1.65 1.77 3.52
C MET A 45 1.82 3.21 3.02
N LEU A 46 1.14 3.58 1.94
CA LEU A 46 1.18 4.96 1.43
C LEU A 46 0.67 5.96 2.47
N ILE A 47 -0.47 5.66 3.09
CA ILE A 47 -1.05 6.47 4.15
C ILE A 47 -0.08 6.57 5.33
N SER A 48 0.52 5.46 5.74
CA SER A 48 1.47 5.41 6.86
C SER A 48 2.74 6.21 6.57
N ALA A 49 3.30 6.09 5.37
CA ALA A 49 4.47 6.87 4.93
C ALA A 49 4.15 8.37 4.93
N MET A 50 3.00 8.77 4.39
CA MET A 50 2.55 10.16 4.42
C MET A 50 2.37 10.68 5.85
N HIS A 51 1.82 9.88 6.77
CA HIS A 51 1.69 10.25 8.17
C HIS A 51 3.03 10.36 8.90
N MET A 52 3.97 9.46 8.62
CA MET A 52 5.28 9.46 9.26
C MET A 52 6.05 10.75 8.96
N CYS A 53 5.79 11.38 7.82
CA CYS A 53 6.41 12.63 7.39
C CYS A 53 5.80 13.88 8.06
N ASP A 54 5.80 13.88 9.40
CA ASP A 54 5.10 14.82 10.28
C ASP A 54 5.19 16.32 9.91
N ARG A 55 4.16 17.04 10.36
CA ARG A 55 3.67 18.38 10.01
C ARG A 55 4.70 19.47 9.70
N VAL A 56 5.94 19.50 10.21
CA VAL A 56 6.77 20.72 10.12
C VAL A 56 7.41 20.93 8.73
N LYS A 57 7.91 19.86 8.09
CA LYS A 57 8.41 19.94 6.70
C LYS A 57 7.27 19.83 5.69
N LEU A 58 6.27 19.00 5.99
CA LEU A 58 5.08 18.88 5.15
C LEU A 58 4.23 20.16 5.18
N GLN A 59 4.00 20.85 6.30
CA GLN A 59 3.27 22.14 6.32
C GLN A 59 3.98 23.20 5.47
N LYS A 60 5.31 23.29 5.58
CA LYS A 60 6.11 24.21 4.77
C LYS A 60 6.02 23.90 3.28
N ALA A 61 6.02 22.62 2.90
CA ALA A 61 5.94 22.19 1.50
C ALA A 61 4.50 22.18 0.96
N LEU A 62 3.50 21.89 1.79
CA LEU A 62 2.08 21.81 1.42
C LEU A 62 1.44 23.18 1.21
N GLY A 63 1.94 24.23 1.87
CA GLY A 63 1.40 25.59 1.78
C GLY A 63 -0.14 25.62 1.90
N PRO A 64 -0.88 25.96 0.82
CA PRO A 64 -2.35 26.03 0.84
C PRO A 64 -3.06 24.69 1.13
N ASP A 65 -2.41 23.55 0.91
CA ASP A 65 -2.98 22.23 1.15
C ASP A 65 -2.87 21.77 2.61
N GLN A 66 -2.24 22.56 3.48
CA GLN A 66 -2.10 22.29 4.91
C GLN A 66 -3.45 22.03 5.59
N GLY A 67 -4.48 22.84 5.29
CA GLY A 67 -5.82 22.63 5.86
C GLY A 67 -6.48 21.34 5.37
N ALA A 68 -6.21 20.92 4.12
CA ALA A 68 -6.70 19.64 3.59
C ALA A 68 -5.97 18.46 4.25
N TRP A 69 -4.66 18.59 4.48
CA TRP A 69 -3.82 17.63 5.18
C TRP A 69 -4.20 17.49 6.67
N GLU A 70 -4.39 18.58 7.39
CA GLU A 70 -4.78 18.54 8.81
C GLU A 70 -6.18 17.93 9.00
N ARG A 71 -7.11 18.22 8.07
CA ARG A 71 -8.41 17.54 7.99
C ARG A 71 -8.27 16.06 7.59
N SER A 72 -7.24 15.69 6.83
CA SER A 72 -6.91 14.31 6.44
C SER A 72 -6.37 13.51 7.63
N VAL A 73 -5.43 14.07 8.40
CA VAL A 73 -4.83 13.46 9.61
C VAL A 73 -5.86 13.27 10.73
N ALA A 74 -6.73 14.27 10.95
CA ALA A 74 -7.80 14.17 11.95
C ALA A 74 -8.87 13.12 11.61
N LYS A 75 -8.87 12.61 10.38
CA LYS A 75 -9.87 11.67 9.83
C LYS A 75 -9.26 10.29 9.58
N ARG A 76 -8.51 9.75 10.54
CA ARG A 76 -8.02 8.36 10.51
C ARG A 76 -9.12 7.32 10.22
N ALA A 77 -10.38 7.60 10.62
CA ALA A 77 -11.56 6.76 10.32
C ALA A 77 -12.24 7.05 8.96
N LEU A 78 -11.91 8.17 8.30
CA LEU A 78 -12.43 8.56 6.98
C LEU A 78 -11.39 8.31 5.87
N LEU A 79 -10.16 7.92 6.22
CA LEU A 79 -9.07 7.57 5.30
C LEU A 79 -9.25 6.19 4.64
N GLU A 80 -10.19 5.37 5.11
CA GLU A 80 -10.79 4.32 4.27
C GLU A 80 -11.61 4.90 3.09
N GLY A 81 -11.84 6.22 3.06
CA GLY A 81 -12.61 6.95 2.04
C GLY A 81 -11.83 7.99 1.23
N SER A 82 -10.51 8.17 1.43
CA SER A 82 -9.69 9.02 0.55
C SER A 82 -9.12 8.18 -0.59
N THR A 83 -9.32 8.61 -1.83
CA THR A 83 -8.85 7.82 -2.98
C THR A 83 -7.34 7.90 -3.10
N LEU A 84 -6.69 6.78 -3.46
CA LEU A 84 -5.27 6.73 -3.85
C LEU A 84 -4.88 7.85 -4.83
N GLY A 85 -5.80 8.26 -5.72
CA GLY A 85 -5.59 9.37 -6.64
C GLY A 85 -5.42 10.73 -5.96
N SER A 86 -6.10 10.99 -4.84
CA SER A 86 -5.93 12.23 -4.07
C SER A 86 -4.56 12.30 -3.41
N LEU A 87 -4.07 11.16 -2.90
CA LEU A 87 -2.74 11.08 -2.27
C LEU A 87 -1.63 11.32 -3.29
N ILE A 88 -1.74 10.71 -4.48
CA ILE A 88 -0.77 10.93 -5.57
C ILE A 88 -0.75 12.41 -5.99
N LYS A 89 -1.91 13.05 -6.13
CA LYS A 89 -1.98 14.49 -6.47
C LYS A 89 -1.31 15.39 -5.43
N ILE A 90 -1.36 15.02 -4.15
CA ILE A 90 -0.62 15.76 -3.11
C ILE A 90 0.87 15.62 -3.35
N LEU A 91 1.36 14.39 -3.59
CA LEU A 91 2.78 14.16 -3.85
C LEU A 91 3.28 14.89 -5.10
N GLU A 92 2.50 14.92 -6.17
CA GLU A 92 2.81 15.68 -7.39
C GLU A 92 3.06 17.17 -7.13
N ARG A 93 2.30 17.77 -6.20
CA ARG A 93 2.46 19.19 -5.84
C ARG A 93 3.71 19.44 -4.99
N LEU A 94 4.26 18.39 -4.38
CA LEU A 94 5.47 18.45 -3.56
C LEU A 94 6.75 18.23 -4.39
N GLU A 95 6.66 18.34 -5.72
CA GLU A 95 7.80 18.28 -6.64
C GLU A 95 8.60 16.96 -6.53
N ILE A 96 7.94 15.83 -6.25
CA ILE A 96 8.58 14.52 -6.38
C ILE A 96 8.98 14.26 -7.85
N ASP A 97 10.01 13.43 -8.04
CA ASP A 97 10.51 13.08 -9.37
C ASP A 97 9.39 12.56 -10.31
N ASP A 98 9.44 12.97 -11.58
CA ASP A 98 8.43 12.62 -12.58
C ASP A 98 8.32 11.10 -12.78
N ALA A 99 9.42 10.36 -12.69
CA ALA A 99 9.41 8.90 -12.81
C ALA A 99 8.72 8.25 -11.61
N ASP A 100 8.87 8.82 -10.42
CA ASP A 100 8.19 8.35 -9.21
C ASP A 100 6.69 8.65 -9.26
N THR A 101 6.31 9.83 -9.74
CA THR A 101 4.92 10.17 -10.05
C THR A 101 4.32 9.21 -11.07
N ALA A 102 5.01 8.95 -12.18
CA ALA A 102 4.57 8.04 -13.22
C ALA A 102 4.41 6.61 -12.68
N TYR A 103 5.33 6.16 -11.83
CA TYR A 103 5.25 4.86 -11.17
C TYR A 103 4.03 4.75 -10.24
N LEU A 104 3.77 5.77 -9.42
CA LEU A 104 2.60 5.78 -8.52
C LEU A 104 1.28 5.78 -9.31
N LYS A 105 1.19 6.54 -10.40
CA LYS A 105 0.05 6.50 -11.33
C LYS A 105 -0.14 5.13 -11.94
N TRP A 106 0.93 4.50 -12.41
CA TRP A 106 0.88 3.16 -12.97
C TRP A 106 0.41 2.13 -11.94
N ILE A 107 0.89 2.18 -10.69
CA ILE A 107 0.39 1.31 -9.60
C ILE A 107 -1.09 1.56 -9.33
N LYS A 108 -1.52 2.83 -9.28
CA LYS A 108 -2.94 3.19 -9.13
C LYS A 108 -3.79 2.59 -10.24
N GLU A 109 -3.34 2.62 -11.50
CA GLU A 109 -4.08 2.00 -12.61
C GLU A 109 -4.26 0.49 -12.42
N LYS A 110 -3.28 -0.20 -11.83
CA LYS A 110 -3.35 -1.64 -11.52
C LYS A 110 -4.36 -1.93 -10.42
N ARG A 111 -4.33 -1.12 -9.37
CA ARG A 111 -5.33 -1.13 -8.31
C ARG A 111 -6.74 -0.88 -8.87
N ASP A 112 -6.92 0.17 -9.67
CA ASP A 112 -8.22 0.51 -10.25
C ASP A 112 -8.71 -0.54 -11.24
N TYR A 113 -7.80 -1.18 -11.98
CA TYR A 113 -8.15 -2.34 -12.79
C TYR A 113 -8.78 -3.44 -11.93
N PHE A 114 -8.13 -3.83 -10.83
CA PHE A 114 -8.63 -4.88 -9.94
C PHE A 114 -9.96 -4.49 -9.28
N VAL A 115 -10.03 -3.30 -8.69
CA VAL A 115 -11.18 -2.86 -7.90
C VAL A 115 -12.41 -2.55 -8.78
N HIS A 116 -12.19 -1.97 -9.96
CA HIS A 116 -13.28 -1.42 -10.76
C HIS A 116 -13.52 -2.13 -12.09
N ARG A 117 -12.51 -2.72 -12.73
CA ARG A 117 -12.67 -3.23 -14.11
C ARG A 117 -12.78 -4.74 -14.20
N LEU A 118 -12.05 -5.47 -13.36
CA LEU A 118 -11.96 -6.93 -13.42
C LEU A 118 -13.34 -7.62 -13.51
N PHE A 119 -14.28 -7.24 -12.63
CA PHE A 119 -15.61 -7.86 -12.61
C PHE A 119 -16.58 -7.30 -13.66
N HIS A 120 -16.35 -6.10 -14.17
CA HIS A 120 -17.10 -5.59 -15.32
C HIS A 120 -16.75 -6.34 -16.62
N GLU A 121 -15.58 -6.97 -16.67
CA GLU A 121 -15.12 -7.80 -17.79
C GLU A 121 -15.65 -9.27 -17.70
N GLY A 122 -16.58 -9.58 -16.79
CA GLY A 122 -17.12 -10.94 -16.64
C GLY A 122 -16.18 -11.92 -15.95
N ALA A 123 -15.17 -11.44 -15.22
CA ALA A 123 -14.24 -12.30 -14.48
C ALA A 123 -14.84 -12.81 -13.14
N TRP A 124 -16.13 -13.13 -13.12
CA TRP A 124 -16.76 -13.73 -11.95
C TRP A 124 -16.38 -15.22 -11.88
N PRO A 125 -16.01 -15.77 -10.71
CA PRO A 125 -15.61 -17.17 -10.59
C PRO A 125 -16.63 -18.17 -11.18
N GLY A 126 -17.93 -17.87 -11.06
CA GLY A 126 -19.01 -18.69 -11.61
C GLY A 126 -19.15 -18.63 -13.14
N GLU A 127 -18.63 -17.57 -13.77
CA GLU A 127 -18.73 -17.33 -15.22
C GLU A 127 -17.49 -17.83 -15.99
N LEU A 128 -16.39 -18.10 -15.29
CA LEU A 128 -15.15 -18.59 -15.89
C LEU A 128 -15.14 -20.12 -16.00
N ASP A 129 -14.56 -20.61 -17.09
CA ASP A 129 -14.12 -21.99 -17.25
C ASP A 129 -12.73 -22.22 -16.62
N GLU A 130 -12.20 -23.44 -16.73
CA GLU A 130 -10.91 -23.80 -16.12
C GLU A 130 -9.74 -22.99 -16.69
N LEU A 131 -9.76 -22.72 -18.00
CA LEU A 131 -8.72 -21.93 -18.66
C LEU A 131 -8.81 -20.45 -18.24
N GLY A 132 -10.01 -19.88 -18.22
CA GLY A 132 -10.30 -18.54 -17.75
C GLY A 132 -9.84 -18.33 -16.31
N CYS A 133 -10.15 -19.27 -15.42
CA CYS A 133 -9.67 -19.26 -14.03
C CYS A 133 -8.13 -19.24 -13.97
N ARG A 134 -7.45 -20.10 -14.75
CA ARG A 134 -5.98 -20.14 -14.78
C ARG A 134 -5.34 -18.85 -15.29
N LEU A 135 -5.91 -18.25 -16.34
CA LEU A 135 -5.42 -16.99 -16.90
C LEU A 135 -5.63 -15.83 -15.91
N MET A 136 -6.81 -15.71 -15.32
CA MET A 136 -7.10 -14.67 -14.34
C MET A 136 -6.26 -14.84 -13.07
N ARG A 137 -6.01 -16.07 -12.64
CA ARG A 137 -5.10 -16.37 -11.53
C ARG A 137 -3.70 -15.78 -11.74
N ARG A 138 -3.10 -15.99 -12.92
CA ARG A 138 -1.79 -15.41 -13.26
C ARG A 138 -1.81 -13.88 -13.21
N ARG A 139 -2.89 -13.27 -13.69
CA ARG A 139 -3.07 -11.82 -13.66
C ARG A 139 -3.17 -11.29 -12.22
N LEU A 140 -3.89 -11.97 -11.35
CA LEU A 140 -4.00 -11.62 -9.93
C LEU A 140 -2.66 -11.75 -9.19
N VAL A 141 -1.89 -12.80 -9.46
CA VAL A 141 -0.54 -12.94 -8.90
C VAL A 141 0.36 -11.79 -9.37
N ALA A 142 0.31 -11.42 -10.65
CA ALA A 142 1.07 -10.28 -11.15
C ALA A 142 0.67 -8.95 -10.46
N LEU A 143 -0.63 -8.73 -10.27
CA LEU A 143 -1.16 -7.57 -9.53
C LEU A 143 -0.63 -7.53 -8.09
N GLN A 144 -0.67 -8.66 -7.38
CA GLN A 144 -0.12 -8.79 -6.02
C GLN A 144 1.36 -8.39 -5.98
N LEU A 145 2.19 -8.95 -6.88
CA LEU A 145 3.61 -8.65 -6.95
C LEU A 145 3.90 -7.17 -7.23
N TRP A 146 3.10 -6.53 -8.11
CA TRP A 146 3.24 -5.11 -8.39
C TRP A 146 2.90 -4.24 -7.18
N LEU A 147 1.84 -4.58 -6.44
CA LEU A 147 1.41 -3.87 -5.24
C LEU A 147 2.40 -4.03 -4.08
N GLU A 148 2.91 -5.24 -3.85
CA GLU A 148 3.97 -5.50 -2.87
C GLU A 148 5.27 -4.78 -3.22
N ARG A 149 5.59 -4.67 -4.51
CA ARG A 149 6.72 -3.83 -4.95
C ARG A 149 6.43 -2.35 -4.71
N GLY A 150 5.20 -1.90 -4.95
CA GLY A 150 4.73 -0.56 -4.63
C GLY A 150 4.92 -0.23 -3.16
N GLU A 151 4.55 -1.14 -2.27
CA GLU A 151 4.73 -1.03 -0.82
C GLU A 151 6.18 -0.69 -0.44
N ARG A 152 7.14 -1.46 -0.99
CA ARG A 152 8.57 -1.22 -0.75
C ARG A 152 9.06 0.07 -1.40
N ASN A 153 8.60 0.36 -2.61
CA ASN A 153 9.05 1.52 -3.37
C ASN A 153 8.58 2.85 -2.79
N ILE A 154 7.44 2.89 -2.07
CA ILE A 154 6.96 4.12 -1.41
C ILE A 154 8.06 4.73 -0.54
N TRP A 155 8.72 3.92 0.28
CA TRP A 155 9.77 4.43 1.17
C TRP A 155 10.96 5.01 0.40
N LEU A 156 11.35 4.36 -0.71
CA LEU A 156 12.42 4.86 -1.56
C LEU A 156 12.04 6.15 -2.29
N ILE A 157 10.78 6.31 -2.69
CA ILE A 157 10.26 7.55 -3.28
C ILE A 157 10.33 8.68 -2.25
N PHE A 158 9.90 8.39 -1.02
CA PHE A 158 9.89 9.36 0.06
C PHE A 158 11.29 9.75 0.53
N GLU A 159 12.24 8.80 0.49
CA GLU A 159 13.66 9.06 0.74
C GLU A 159 14.23 10.00 -0.32
N ARG A 160 14.02 9.69 -1.61
CA ARG A 160 14.48 10.53 -2.72
C ARG A 160 13.89 11.93 -2.69
N ALA A 161 12.62 12.05 -2.30
CA ALA A 161 11.94 13.32 -2.14
C ALA A 161 12.37 14.09 -0.87
N GLY A 162 13.26 13.53 -0.05
CA GLY A 162 13.75 14.16 1.17
C GLY A 162 12.73 14.22 2.31
N PHE A 163 11.66 13.42 2.25
CA PHE A 163 10.64 13.36 3.29
C PHE A 163 11.06 12.48 4.47
N VAL A 164 11.89 11.47 4.23
CA VAL A 164 12.37 10.51 5.22
C VAL A 164 13.84 10.18 4.99
N GLU A 165 14.52 9.68 6.02
CA GLU A 165 15.81 8.99 5.87
C GLU A 165 15.62 7.49 6.08
N LEU A 166 16.28 6.67 5.26
CA LEU A 166 16.25 5.21 5.42
C LEU A 166 17.61 4.71 5.87
N ASN A 167 17.68 4.23 7.11
CA ASN A 167 18.86 3.54 7.62
C ASN A 167 18.80 2.07 7.20
N ARG A 168 19.65 1.68 6.24
CA ARG A 168 19.74 0.31 5.74
C ARG A 168 20.46 -0.58 6.75
N LEU A 169 19.84 -1.69 7.11
CA LEU A 169 20.37 -2.68 8.03
C LEU A 169 21.14 -3.78 7.27
N SER A 170 21.97 -4.54 7.98
CA SER A 170 22.84 -5.56 7.38
C SER A 170 22.09 -6.74 6.75
N ASP A 171 20.82 -6.92 7.11
CA ASP A 171 19.92 -7.94 6.57
C ASP A 171 19.13 -7.47 5.33
N GLY A 172 19.37 -6.23 4.86
CA GLY A 172 18.66 -5.63 3.73
C GLY A 172 17.31 -5.01 4.08
N SER A 173 16.89 -5.04 5.35
CA SER A 173 15.77 -4.22 5.83
C SER A 173 16.20 -2.77 6.02
N PHE A 174 15.22 -1.88 6.25
CA PHE A 174 15.51 -0.47 6.52
C PHE A 174 14.65 0.05 7.67
N LEU A 175 15.25 0.93 8.47
CA LEU A 175 14.55 1.74 9.45
C LEU A 175 14.26 3.10 8.82
N ALA A 176 12.97 3.40 8.61
CA ALA A 176 12.53 4.68 8.12
C ALA A 176 12.42 5.67 9.29
N MET A 177 13.12 6.81 9.17
CA MET A 177 13.18 7.84 10.22
C MET A 177 12.68 9.17 9.68
N ASN A 178 11.94 9.90 10.52
CA ASN A 178 11.52 11.26 10.23
C ASN A 178 12.58 12.25 10.74
N MET A 179 13.17 13.02 9.83
CA MET A 179 14.19 14.01 10.14
C MET A 179 13.68 15.20 10.97
N ALA A 180 12.41 15.56 10.83
CA ALA A 180 11.86 16.72 11.54
C ALA A 180 11.76 16.52 13.06
N ILE A 181 11.57 15.27 13.53
CA ILE A 181 11.58 14.96 14.97
C ILE A 181 13.00 15.11 15.53
N TYR A 182 14.01 14.67 14.78
CA TYR A 182 15.40 14.80 15.20
C TYR A 182 15.84 16.27 15.28
N ASP A 183 15.49 17.07 14.26
CA ASP A 183 15.78 18.51 14.23
C ASP A 183 15.05 19.29 15.34
N ALA A 184 13.78 18.95 15.63
CA ALA A 184 13.01 19.58 16.70
C ALA A 184 13.54 19.22 18.10
N VAL A 185 13.86 17.95 18.34
CA VAL A 185 14.45 17.48 19.61
C VAL A 185 15.83 18.09 19.82
N GLN A 186 16.68 18.18 18.78
CA GLN A 186 17.97 18.87 18.91
C GLN A 186 17.83 20.38 19.16
N GLY A 187 16.86 21.05 18.52
CA GLY A 187 16.56 22.46 18.75
C GLY A 187 16.11 22.75 20.19
N ASP A 188 15.27 21.89 20.76
CA ASP A 188 14.82 22.02 22.15
C ASP A 188 15.90 21.66 23.17
N VAL A 189 16.76 20.67 22.86
CA VAL A 189 17.94 20.32 23.68
C VAL A 189 19.01 21.43 23.64
N ALA A 190 19.18 22.11 22.51
CA ALA A 190 20.08 23.25 22.39
C ALA A 190 19.58 24.48 23.17
N ARG A 191 18.26 24.73 23.16
CA ARG A 191 17.62 25.79 23.98
C ARG A 191 17.73 25.53 25.48
N THR A 192 17.49 24.30 25.92
CA THR A 192 17.64 23.93 27.35
C THR A 192 19.08 23.96 27.84
N LYS A 193 20.08 23.82 26.96
CA LYS A 193 21.51 24.02 27.29
C LYS A 193 21.96 25.48 27.22
N GLY A 194 21.22 26.35 26.53
CA GLY A 194 21.53 27.78 26.38
C GLY A 194 21.03 28.66 27.54
N ASP A 195 20.04 28.20 28.32
CA ASP A 195 19.48 28.90 29.49
C ASP A 195 20.25 28.62 30.80
N VAL A 196 21.45 28.04 30.71
CA VAL A 196 22.41 27.94 31.83
C VAL A 196 23.61 28.83 31.51
N GLY A 197 23.40 30.14 31.54
CA GLY A 197 24.43 31.17 31.34
C GLY A 197 23.97 32.52 31.83
#